data_AF-A0A413PLM6-F1
#
_entry.id   AF-A0A413PLM6-F1
#
_cell.length_a   1.000
_cell.length_b   1.000
_cell.length_c   1.000
_cell.angle_alpha   90.00
_cell.angle_beta   90.00
_cell.angle_gamma   90.00
#
_symmetry.space_group_name_H-M   'P 1'
#
loop_
_entity.id
_entity.type
_entity.pdbx_description
1 polymer ?
#
loop_
_entity_poly.entity_id
_entity_poly.type
_entity_poly.pdbx_seq_one_letter_code
_entity_poly.pdbx_strand_id
1 'polypeptide(L)' 'MLRGHREASRVICNPYNIHGRKIKIGVSCGYALYPSDADKVESLLKIADSRMYAEKEKHHADRR' A
#
# COMPACT_ATOMS: atom_id res chain seq x y z
N MET A 1 11.95 4.33 8.73
CA MET A 1 10.82 4.32 7.76
C MET A 1 11.37 4.41 6.34
N LEU A 2 11.16 3.39 5.49
CA LEU A 2 11.60 3.41 4.10
C LEU A 2 10.87 4.52 3.32
N ARG A 3 11.62 5.49 2.80
CA ARG A 3 11.07 6.63 2.03
C ARG A 3 10.31 6.19 0.77
N GLY A 4 10.66 5.03 0.19
CA GLY A 4 10.08 4.54 -1.07
C GLY A 4 8.59 4.21 -1.02
N HIS A 5 8.06 3.69 0.09
CA HIS A 5 6.65 3.29 0.17
C HIS A 5 5.69 4.49 0.09
N ARG A 6 6.05 5.63 0.71
CA ARG A 6 5.22 6.84 0.66
C ARG A 6 5.18 7.47 -0.73
N GLU A 7 6.28 7.38 -1.48
CA GLU A 7 6.35 7.97 -2.82
C GLU A 7 5.45 7.23 -3.82
N ALA A 8 5.41 5.90 -3.75
CA ALA A 8 4.48 5.10 -4.57
C ALA A 8 3.02 5.50 -4.31
N SER A 9 2.63 5.65 -3.05
CA SER A 9 1.28 6.09 -2.70
C SER A 9 0.95 7.48 -3.23
N ARG A 10 1.90 8.43 -3.13
CA ARG A 10 1.74 9.79 -3.66
C ARG A 10 1.46 9.80 -5.15
N VAL A 11 2.24 9.05 -5.93
CA VAL A 11 2.10 8.99 -7.40
C VAL A 11 0.79 8.29 -7.79
N ILE A 12 0.46 7.17 -7.14
CA ILE A 12 -0.76 6.39 -7.44
C ILE A 12 -2.03 7.14 -7.04
N CYS A 13 -2.01 7.94 -5.98
CA CYS A 13 -3.21 8.67 -5.53
C CYS A 13 -3.53 9.93 -6.34
N ASN A 14 -2.71 10.28 -7.34
CA ASN A 14 -3.00 11.40 -8.21
C ASN A 14 -4.31 11.17 -9.00
N PRO A 15 -5.13 12.20 -9.23
CA PRO A 15 -6.33 12.05 -10.04
C PRO A 15 -5.99 11.67 -11.49
N TYR A 16 -6.67 10.66 -12.01
CA TYR A 16 -6.57 10.22 -13.39
C TYR A 16 -7.72 10.81 -14.21
N ASN A 17 -7.42 11.28 -15.42
CA ASN A 17 -8.45 11.71 -16.36
C ASN A 17 -8.82 10.54 -17.27
N ILE A 18 -10.01 9.98 -17.09
CA ILE A 18 -10.50 8.85 -17.88
C ILE A 18 -11.82 9.28 -18.52
N HIS A 19 -11.82 9.42 -19.85
CA HIS A 19 -12.97 9.91 -20.63
C HIS A 19 -13.55 11.26 -20.13
N GLY A 20 -12.67 12.21 -19.79
CA GLY A 20 -13.07 13.53 -19.28
C GLY A 20 -13.56 13.53 -17.83
N ARG A 21 -13.50 12.40 -17.13
CA ARG A 21 -13.84 12.29 -15.71
C ARG A 21 -12.56 12.19 -14.88
N LYS A 22 -12.46 13.03 -13.85
CA LYS A 22 -11.38 12.94 -12.84
C LYS A 22 -11.72 11.83 -11.84
N ILE A 23 -10.95 10.75 -11.86
CA ILE A 23 -11.09 9.61 -10.97
C ILE A 23 -9.92 9.63 -9.98
N LYS A 24 -10.23 9.61 -8.67
CA LYS A 24 -9.22 9.47 -7.62
C LYS A 24 -9.25 8.05 -7.09
N ILE A 25 -8.12 7.36 -7.18
CA ILE A 25 -7.93 6.06 -6.56
C ILE A 25 -7.15 6.21 -5.26
N GLY A 26 -7.45 5.35 -4.29
CA GLY A 26 -6.63 5.21 -3.08
C GLY A 26 -5.80 3.94 -3.19
N VAL A 27 -4.67 3.91 -2.49
CA VAL A 27 -3.83 2.71 -2.40
C VAL A 27 -3.50 2.40 -0.95
N SER A 28 -3.43 1.10 -0.64
CA SER A 28 -2.89 0.59 0.61
C SER A 28 -1.77 -0.36 0.22
N CYS A 29 -0.58 -0.21 0.80
CA CYS A 29 0.52 -1.14 0.52
C CYS A 29 1.15 -1.59 1.84
N GLY A 30 1.47 -2.88 1.92
CA GLY A 30 2.32 -3.43 2.96
C GLY A 30 3.70 -3.74 2.41
N TYR A 31 4.68 -3.82 3.31
CA TYR A 31 6.06 -4.13 2.98
C TYR A 31 6.65 -5.09 4.01
N ALA A 32 7.64 -5.86 3.58
CA ALA A 32 8.47 -6.70 4.43
C ALA A 32 9.95 -6.51 4.05
N LEU A 33 10.84 -6.58 5.02
CA LEU A 33 12.27 -6.36 4.87
C LEU A 33 13.02 -7.68 5.10
N TYR A 34 13.74 -8.16 4.09
CA TYR A 34 14.70 -9.25 4.27
C TYR A 34 16.00 -8.71 4.90
N PRO A 35 16.64 -9.43 5.84
CA PRO A 35 16.15 -10.64 6.51
C PRO A 35 15.32 -10.34 7.78
N SER A 36 15.15 -9.07 8.15
CA SER A 36 14.56 -8.65 9.44
C SER A 36 13.14 -9.18 9.70
N ASP A 37 12.30 -9.27 8.69
CA ASP A 37 10.92 -9.76 8.79
C ASP A 37 10.83 -11.27 8.53
N ALA A 38 11.63 -11.80 7.62
CA ALA A 38 11.78 -13.24 7.38
C ALA A 38 12.95 -13.52 6.43
N ASP A 39 13.41 -14.77 6.41
CA ASP A 39 14.48 -15.29 5.55
C ASP A 39 13.98 -16.06 4.32
N LYS A 40 12.68 -16.35 4.26
CA LYS A 40 12.00 -17.05 3.14
C LYS A 40 11.07 -16.12 2.39
N VAL A 41 11.06 -16.24 1.06
CA VAL A 41 10.23 -15.43 0.16
C VAL A 41 8.75 -15.55 0.51
N GLU A 42 8.27 -16.76 0.75
CA GLU A 42 6.85 -17.02 1.07
C GLU A 42 6.43 -16.32 2.36
N SER A 43 7.32 -16.30 3.36
CA SER A 43 7.08 -15.62 4.63
C SER A 43 7.06 -14.10 4.46
N LEU A 44 7.99 -13.54 3.69
CA LEU A 44 8.02 -12.10 3.38
C LEU A 44 6.74 -11.65 2.65
N LEU A 45 6.28 -12.43 1.67
CA LEU A 45 5.05 -12.13 0.93
C LEU A 45 3.82 -12.14 1.86
N LYS A 46 3.70 -13.14 2.72
CA LYS A 46 2.60 -13.21 3.72
C LYS A 46 2.60 -12.01 4.66
N ILE A 47 3.78 -11.59 5.12
CA ILE A 47 3.92 -10.42 6.01
C ILE A 47 3.53 -9.14 5.27
N ALA A 48 4.02 -8.94 4.05
CA ALA A 48 3.69 -7.77 3.25
C ALA A 48 2.19 -7.70 2.93
N ASP A 49 1.57 -8.81 2.57
CA ASP A 49 0.13 -8.90 2.29
C ASP A 49 -0.72 -8.61 3.55
N SER A 50 -0.38 -9.22 4.69
CA SER A 50 -1.07 -8.96 5.96
C SER A 50 -1.00 -7.48 6.36
N ARG A 51 0.19 -6.85 6.24
CA ARG A 51 0.36 -5.42 6.51
C ARG A 51 -0.41 -4.54 5.54
N MET A 52 -0.58 -4.96 4.28
CA MET A 52 -1.41 -4.25 3.30
C MET A 52 -2.88 -4.26 3.73
N TYR A 53 -3.41 -5.40 4.15
CA TYR A 53 -4.79 -5.49 4.63
C TYR A 53 -5.03 -4.66 5.89
N ALA A 54 -4.10 -4.71 6.86
CA ALA A 54 -4.18 -3.87 8.05
C ALA A 54 -4.24 -2.36 7.69
N GLU A 55 -3.45 -1.93 6.70
CA GLU A 55 -3.49 -0.54 6.24
C GLU A 55 -4.81 -0.21 5.50
N LYS A 56 -5.32 -1.16 4.71
CA LYS A 56 -6.61 -1.03 4.03
C LYS A 56 -7.76 -0.86 5.03
N GLU A 57 -7.75 -1.62 6.12
CA GLU A 57 -8.77 -1.54 7.18
C GLU A 57 -8.75 -0.18 7.89
N LYS A 58 -7.56 0.37 8.21
CA LYS A 58 -7.45 1.73 8.77
C LYS A 58 -8.07 2.77 7.85
N HIS A 59 -7.77 2.71 6.55
CA HIS A 59 -8.35 3.64 5.58
C HIS A 59 -9.87 3.51 5.42
N HIS A 60 -10.46 2.35 5.71
CA HIS A 60 -11.91 2.18 5.73
C HIS A 60 -12.52 2.73 7.03
N ALA A 61 -11.84 2.57 8.16
CA ALA A 61 -12.27 3.14 9.43
C ALA A 61 -12.25 4.68 9.39
N ASP A 62 -11.20 5.30 8.83
CA ASP A 62 -11.07 6.76 8.74
C ASP A 62 -12.10 7.43 7.81
N ARG A 63 -12.78 6.67 6.95
CA ARG A 63 -13.83 7.17 6.03
C ARG A 63 -15.25 7.04 6.59
N ARG A 64 -15.41 6.44 7.76
CA ARG A 64 -16.70 6.14 8.39
C ARG A 64 -17.06 7.20 9.41
#